data_AF-A0A7I9Y275-F1
#
_entry.id   AF-A0A7I9Y275-F1
#
_cell.length_a   1.000
_cell.length_b   1.000
_cell.length_c   1.000
_cell.angle_alpha   90.00
_cell.angle_beta   90.00
_cell.angle_gamma   90.00
#
_symmetry.space_group_name_H-M   'P 1'
#
loop_
_entity.id
_entity.type
_entity.pdbx_description
1 polymer ?
#
loop_
_entity_poly.entity_id
_entity_poly.type
_entity_poly.pdbx_seq_one_letter_code
_entity_poly.pdbx_strand_id
1 'polypeptide(L)' 'MRTTLNIDDDVMTAARELAASEHRSLGAVISELARRGLMPARVDAADGLPVIRVPPGTPPITPEMVRRALDED' A
#
# COMPACT_ATOMS: atom_id res chain seq x y z
N MET A 1 7.51 -8.60 -21.48
CA MET A 1 8.29 -9.85 -21.41
C MET A 1 7.42 -10.94 -20.79
N ARG A 2 7.53 -12.19 -21.23
CA ARG A 2 6.84 -13.33 -20.60
C ARG A 2 7.87 -14.21 -19.91
N THR A 3 7.70 -14.43 -18.62
CA THR A 3 8.63 -15.15 -17.74
C THR A 3 7.81 -16.08 -16.86
N THR A 4 8.34 -17.27 -16.56
CA THR A 4 7.75 -18.18 -15.57
C THR A 4 8.48 -18.00 -14.25
N LEU A 5 7.73 -17.75 -13.17
CA LEU A 5 8.25 -17.56 -11.82
C LEU A 5 7.50 -18.50 -10.88
N ASN A 6 8.19 -19.03 -9.87
CA ASN A 6 7.53 -19.66 -8.74
C ASN A 6 7.07 -18.56 -7.79
N ILE A 7 5.80 -18.58 -7.39
CA ILE A 7 5.16 -17.60 -6.50
C ILE A 7 4.42 -18.40 -5.42
N ASP A 8 4.57 -18.00 -4.17
CA ASP A 8 3.87 -18.63 -3.05
C ASP A 8 2.35 -18.47 -3.16
N ASP A 9 1.59 -19.46 -2.67
CA ASP A 9 0.15 -19.55 -2.88
C ASP A 9 -0.62 -18.38 -2.22
N ASP A 10 -0.12 -17.86 -1.10
CA ASP A 10 -0.70 -16.72 -0.39
C ASP A 10 -0.55 -15.42 -1.20
N VAL A 11 0.65 -15.17 -1.75
CA VAL A 11 0.91 -14.07 -2.67
C VAL A 11 0.06 -14.20 -3.91
N MET A 12 -0.10 -15.41 -4.44
CA MET A 12 -0.91 -15.64 -5.62
C MET A 12 -2.40 -15.36 -5.37
N THR A 13 -2.89 -15.72 -4.20
CA THR A 13 -4.27 -15.46 -3.76
C THR A 13 -4.51 -13.96 -3.64
N ALA A 14 -3.67 -13.25 -2.88
CA ALA A 14 -3.78 -11.81 -2.69
C ALA A 14 -3.71 -11.03 -4.01
N ALA A 15 -2.82 -11.43 -4.93
CA ALA A 15 -2.69 -10.76 -6.21
C ALA A 15 -3.92 -10.97 -7.13
N ARG A 16 -4.62 -12.10 -7.02
CA ARG A 16 -5.88 -12.32 -7.76
C ARG A 16 -7.01 -11.45 -7.24
N GLU A 17 -7.14 -11.34 -5.92
CA GLU A 17 -8.14 -10.48 -5.28
C GLU A 17 -7.92 -9.02 -5.68
N LEU A 18 -6.67 -8.55 -5.63
CA LEU A 18 -6.31 -7.20 -6.03
C LEU A 18 -6.53 -6.94 -7.53
N ALA A 19 -6.19 -7.92 -8.39
CA ALA A 19 -6.46 -7.81 -9.82
C ALA A 19 -7.96 -7.73 -10.13
N ALA A 20 -8.79 -8.47 -9.40
CA ALA A 20 -10.23 -8.44 -9.53
C ALA A 20 -10.82 -7.09 -9.08
N SER A 21 -10.39 -6.57 -7.93
CA SER A 21 -10.90 -5.30 -7.38
C SER A 21 -10.48 -4.09 -8.24
N GLU A 22 -9.28 -4.11 -8.82
CA GLU A 22 -8.79 -3.04 -9.69
C GLU A 22 -9.18 -3.19 -11.16
N HIS A 23 -9.87 -4.29 -11.55
CA HIS A 23 -10.16 -4.63 -12.95
C HIS A 23 -8.93 -4.67 -13.86
N ARG A 24 -7.82 -5.24 -13.36
CA ARG A 24 -6.53 -5.33 -14.06
C ARG A 24 -6.14 -6.77 -14.31
N SER A 25 -5.23 -6.98 -15.27
CA SER A 25 -4.66 -8.31 -15.46
C SER A 25 -3.71 -8.67 -14.31
N LEU A 26 -3.69 -9.95 -13.95
CA LEU A 26 -2.83 -10.46 -12.89
C LEU A 26 -1.35 -10.14 -13.13
N GLY A 27 -0.89 -10.28 -14.38
CA GLY A 27 0.49 -9.95 -14.75
C GLY A 27 0.82 -8.46 -14.56
N ALA A 28 -0.15 -7.56 -14.80
CA ALA A 28 0.05 -6.12 -14.57
C ALA A 28 0.19 -5.80 -13.08
N VAL A 29 -0.66 -6.41 -12.24
CA VAL A 29 -0.62 -6.26 -10.78
C VAL A 29 0.70 -6.80 -10.20
N ILE A 30 1.08 -8.05 -10.54
CA ILE A 30 2.35 -8.64 -10.10
C ILE A 30 3.55 -7.78 -10.56
N SER A 31 3.53 -7.31 -11.81
CA SER A 31 4.60 -6.46 -12.35
C SER A 31 4.71 -5.13 -11.60
N GLU A 32 3.59 -4.55 -11.16
CA GLU A 32 3.60 -3.34 -10.35
C GLU A 32 4.06 -3.59 -8.93
N LEU A 33 3.58 -4.65 -8.27
CA LEU A 33 4.03 -5.04 -6.94
C LEU A 33 5.54 -5.29 -6.92
N ALA A 34 6.06 -6.00 -7.93
CA ALA A 34 7.50 -6.18 -8.10
C ALA A 34 8.25 -4.85 -8.27
N ARG A 35 7.74 -3.92 -9.10
CA ARG A 35 8.35 -2.58 -9.22
C ARG A 35 8.39 -1.84 -7.89
N ARG A 36 7.28 -1.85 -7.13
CA ARG A 36 7.20 -1.21 -5.82
C ARG A 36 8.16 -1.84 -4.82
N GLY A 37 8.28 -3.17 -4.79
CA GLY A 37 9.21 -3.90 -3.92
C GLY A 37 10.69 -3.68 -4.26
N LEU A 38 11.00 -3.33 -5.52
CA LEU A 38 12.36 -2.95 -5.92
C LEU A 38 12.70 -1.49 -5.59
N MET A 39 11.72 -0.66 -5.24
CA MET A 39 12.00 0.69 -4.75
C MET A 39 12.47 0.61 -3.30
N PRO A 40 13.57 1.30 -2.92
CA PRO A 40 13.98 1.36 -1.54
C PRO A 40 12.87 2.02 -0.72
N ALA A 41 12.41 1.32 0.32
CA ALA A 41 11.48 1.88 1.29
C ALA A 41 12.20 3.03 2.02
N ARG A 42 11.97 4.27 1.58
CA ARG A 42 12.37 5.46 2.31
C ARG A 42 11.31 5.77 3.33
N VAL A 43 11.50 5.25 4.53
CA VAL A 43 10.79 5.70 5.71
C VAL A 43 11.58 6.87 6.26
N ASP A 44 11.00 8.07 6.19
CA ASP A 44 11.57 9.21 6.89
C ASP A 44 11.54 8.90 8.39
N ALA A 45 12.66 9.11 9.06
CA ALA A 45 12.78 8.91 10.49
C ALA A 45 13.23 10.21 11.17
N ALA A 46 12.65 10.48 12.35
CA ALA A 46 13.14 11.48 13.29
C ALA A 46 13.42 10.77 14.61
N ASP A 47 14.62 10.93 15.16
CA ASP A 47 15.05 10.29 16.41
C ASP A 47 14.85 8.76 16.44
N GLY A 48 15.02 8.11 15.28
CA GLY A 48 14.87 6.65 15.13
C GLY A 48 13.41 6.18 15.02
N LEU A 49 12.44 7.09 15.06
CA LEU A 49 11.02 6.78 14.88
C LEU A 49 10.56 7.14 13.47
N PRO A 50 9.76 6.29 12.81
CA PRO A 50 9.16 6.62 11.51
C PRO A 50 8.24 7.83 11.65
N VAL A 51 8.40 8.81 10.75
CA VAL A 51 7.59 10.03 10.74
C VAL A 51 6.84 10.20 9.43
N ILE A 52 5.57 10.58 9.55
CA ILE A 52 4.75 11.01 8.41
C ILE A 52 4.91 12.52 8.28
N ARG A 53 5.50 12.97 7.18
CA ARG A 53 5.64 14.40 6.87
C ARG A 53 4.35 14.87 6.19
N VAL A 54 3.55 15.66 6.90
CA VAL A 54 2.35 16.29 6.32
C VAL A 54 2.69 17.68 5.73
N PRO A 55 1.98 18.15 4.70
CA PRO A 55 2.15 19.50 4.17
C PRO A 55 2.00 20.58 5.25
N PRO A 56 2.71 21.72 5.12
CA PRO A 56 2.50 22.86 6.02
C PRO A 56 1.04 23.33 6.00
N GLY A 57 0.48 23.58 7.19
CA GLY A 57 -0.91 24.03 7.32
C GLY A 57 -1.94 22.90 7.35
N THR A 58 -1.54 21.63 7.31
CA THR A 58 -2.46 20.51 7.57
C THR A 58 -3.02 20.63 8.99
N PRO A 59 -4.35 20.66 9.17
CA PRO A 59 -4.96 20.76 10.50
C PRO A 59 -4.66 19.50 11.33
N PRO A 60 -4.58 19.62 12.66
CA PRO A 60 -4.37 18.47 13.53
C PRO A 60 -5.55 17.51 13.43
N ILE A 61 -5.27 16.21 13.52
CA ILE A 61 -6.30 15.18 13.68
C ILE A 61 -6.93 15.38 15.08
N THR A 62 -8.23 15.65 15.14
CA THR A 62 -8.94 15.85 16.41
C THR A 62 -9.70 14.59 16.84
N PRO A 63 -10.02 14.45 18.14
CA PRO A 63 -10.86 13.35 18.63
C PRO A 63 -12.21 13.24 17.92
N GLU A 64 -12.82 14.36 17.52
CA GLU A 64 -14.09 14.38 16.79
C GLU A 64 -13.98 13.78 15.38
N MET A 65 -12.84 13.98 14.71
CA MET A 65 -12.57 13.37 13.40
C MET A 65 -12.47 11.85 13.53
N VAL A 66 -11.78 11.37 14.57
CA VAL A 66 -11.64 9.94 14.85
C VAL A 66 -13.01 9.32 15.16
N ARG A 67 -13.81 9.98 16.01
CA ARG A 67 -15.14 9.48 16.36
C ARG A 67 -16.04 9.36 15.13
N ARG A 68 -16.06 10.38 14.27
CA ARG A 68 -16.83 10.34 13.01
C ARG A 68 -16.42 9.18 12.10
N ALA A 69 -15.12 8.92 11.95
CA ALA A 69 -14.64 7.86 11.07
C ALA A 69 -15.01 6.45 11.59
N LEU A 70 -15.11 6.26 12.90
CA LEU A 70 -15.53 5.00 13.51
C LEU A 70 -17.05 4.78 13.47
N ASP A 71 -17.83 5.86 13.37
CA ASP A 71 -19.28 5.80 13.24
C ASP A 71 -19.74 5.48 11.80
N GLU A 72 -18.82 5.47 10.82
CA GLU A 72 -19.09 5.17 9.40
C GLU A 72 -18.97 3.67 9.02
N ASP A 73 -18.80 2.78 10.02
CA ASP A 73 -18.86 1.31 9.90
C ASP A 73 -20.20 0.74 10.40
#